data_AF-A0A749Y0L7-F1
#
_entry.id   AF-A0A749Y0L7-F1
#
_cell.length_a   1.000
_cell.length_b   1.000
_cell.length_c   1.000
_cell.angle_alpha   90.00
_cell.angle_beta   90.00
_cell.angle_gamma   90.00
#
_symmetry.space_group_name_H-M   'P 1'
#
loop_
_entity.id
_entity.type
_entity.pdbx_description
1 polymer ?
#
loop_
_entity_poly.entity_id
_entity_poly.type
_entity_poly.pdbx_seq_one_letter_code
_entity_poly.pdbx_strand_id
1 'polypeptide(L)'
;MVNQLACNSNMISLHDVFKICQNSGVLRLVKKDEDEKYIRIIICGVYRIQQNKINGKVSMWTYKLNDKKSGVWHRRNSLPGNVHLFWSKSATFDMDGWLRCAIKHIIKSLIESGFSIADNIFLFRVRWNDFKSVKNRLIATLTPSSVDYYADDDLFHPLGKTAFSYPCNVQYISSNDLLEEIEKKIYNRVYKVIGVANALNASKALSKSIWMMVDKNAFTKYAKASHCSITHNSVRQAMFKDYLDFSKRIHIAEGVDFGGLWPMVGRLRCQHKTGRFVLSGKTKELFEKLSFPCNLTYGDFRKLRHTRLSLVSALNDNRYESFRLITRFLHNPLIKRYPAKVIFWIIEYLESRWRCDKEDDIYRVCSKWLEYHCDLFKNIGFREHHLQPWLTSRWETEKNYLCHAIDWLLDEEPLVHKNQGWPSFWRLSNEWTQRVRQNATAVIKEWKGTGINWEAIDNGVTELVTFEDLCNEGQEMEHCIASYAHLCASGEYLAFSVSMENERATLGLSRAEHNVIYLFDQMRGFHNQAVSRKMLNKGKHILKTINSILTKNNSF
;
A
#
# COMPACT_ATOMS: atom_id res chain seq x y z
N MET A 1 35.99 -16.31 45.06
CA MET A 1 36.78 -15.34 44.27
C MET A 1 37.48 -15.99 43.07
N VAL A 2 36.80 -16.91 42.34
CA VAL A 2 37.34 -17.60 41.13
C VAL A 2 36.44 -17.41 39.88
N ASN A 3 35.24 -16.83 40.03
CA ASN A 3 34.30 -16.62 38.91
C ASN A 3 34.23 -15.20 38.33
N GLN A 4 34.95 -14.21 38.88
CA GLN A 4 34.99 -12.84 38.33
C GLN A 4 36.10 -12.63 37.29
N LEU A 5 37.23 -13.35 37.41
CA LEU A 5 38.36 -13.22 36.47
C LEU A 5 38.08 -13.86 35.10
N ALA A 6 37.28 -14.93 35.04
CA ALA A 6 36.83 -15.54 33.79
C ALA A 6 35.72 -14.72 33.08
N CYS A 7 35.02 -13.84 33.81
CA CYS A 7 33.95 -12.99 33.28
C CYS A 7 34.50 -11.80 32.47
N ASN A 8 35.74 -11.37 32.73
CA ASN A 8 36.35 -10.19 32.10
C ASN A 8 36.94 -10.43 30.69
N SER A 9 37.27 -11.67 30.30
CA SER A 9 37.94 -11.92 29.00
C SER A 9 36.99 -11.85 27.79
N ASN A 10 35.71 -12.13 28.01
CA ASN A 10 34.67 -12.15 26.97
C ASN A 10 33.80 -10.88 26.95
N MET A 11 34.07 -9.92 27.82
CA MET A 11 33.38 -8.63 27.81
C MET A 11 33.99 -7.70 26.75
N ILE A 12 33.14 -7.00 26.00
CA ILE A 12 33.52 -6.05 24.95
C ILE A 12 32.74 -4.74 25.10
N SER A 13 33.39 -3.62 24.78
CA SER A 13 32.76 -2.30 24.82
C SER A 13 31.95 -2.02 23.55
N LEU A 14 31.12 -0.98 23.56
CA LEU A 14 30.53 -0.43 22.32
C LEU A 14 31.57 -0.02 21.28
N HIS A 15 32.74 0.44 21.72
CA HIS A 15 33.82 0.80 20.79
C HIS A 15 34.34 -0.44 20.06
N ASP A 16 34.49 -1.55 20.78
CA ASP A 16 34.90 -2.83 20.19
C ASP A 16 33.86 -3.35 19.22
N VAL A 17 32.56 -3.29 19.56
CA VAL A 17 31.46 -3.66 18.64
C VAL A 17 31.53 -2.82 17.36
N PHE A 18 31.73 -1.50 17.49
CA PHE A 18 31.90 -0.62 16.33
C PHE A 18 33.11 -1.01 15.47
N LYS A 19 34.26 -1.32 16.08
CA LYS A 19 35.46 -1.80 15.36
C LYS A 19 35.22 -3.14 14.68
N ILE A 20 34.48 -4.06 15.31
CA ILE A 20 34.09 -5.34 14.71
C ILE A 20 33.17 -5.11 13.50
N CYS A 21 32.20 -4.19 13.59
CA CYS A 21 31.37 -3.79 12.45
C CYS A 21 32.24 -3.24 11.30
N GLN A 22 33.22 -2.39 11.61
CA GLN A 22 34.17 -1.87 10.61
C GLN A 22 34.97 -2.99 9.94
N ASN A 23 35.55 -3.90 10.73
CA ASN A 23 36.38 -5.00 10.22
C ASN A 23 35.58 -6.04 9.43
N SER A 24 34.32 -6.27 9.83
CA SER A 24 33.38 -7.15 9.13
C SER A 24 32.83 -6.52 7.84
N GLY A 25 33.19 -5.25 7.55
CA GLY A 25 32.78 -4.55 6.35
C GLY A 25 31.34 -4.01 6.39
N VAL A 26 30.73 -3.85 7.58
CA VAL A 26 29.38 -3.28 7.73
C VAL A 26 29.28 -1.88 7.10
N LEU A 27 30.36 -1.11 7.22
CA LEU A 27 30.46 0.22 6.62
C LEU A 27 30.55 0.18 5.08
N ARG A 28 30.87 -0.96 4.48
CA ARG A 28 30.84 -1.17 3.03
C ARG A 28 29.44 -1.64 2.65
N LEU A 29 28.57 -0.65 2.42
CA LEU A 29 27.13 -0.86 2.20
C LEU A 29 26.80 -1.80 1.04
N VAL A 30 27.50 -1.69 -0.08
CA VAL A 30 27.31 -2.55 -1.25
C VAL A 30 28.66 -2.85 -1.89
N LYS A 31 28.98 -4.13 -2.10
CA LYS A 31 30.15 -4.59 -2.85
C LYS A 31 29.71 -5.61 -3.89
N LYS A 32 30.14 -5.44 -5.14
CA LYS A 32 30.09 -6.50 -6.14
C LYS A 32 31.40 -7.28 -6.09
N ASP A 33 31.29 -8.60 -6.13
CA ASP A 33 32.42 -9.53 -6.25
C ASP A 33 32.10 -10.57 -7.32
N GLU A 34 33.09 -11.02 -8.06
CA GLU A 34 32.87 -11.92 -9.18
C GLU A 34 34.08 -12.86 -9.34
N ASP A 35 33.81 -14.16 -9.41
CA ASP A 35 34.81 -15.18 -9.77
C ASP A 35 34.33 -15.99 -10.98
N GLU A 36 35.07 -17.02 -11.37
CA GLU A 36 34.72 -17.89 -12.51
C GLU A 36 33.34 -18.56 -12.39
N LYS A 37 32.87 -18.83 -11.17
CA LYS A 37 31.65 -19.62 -10.91
C LYS A 37 30.47 -18.76 -10.49
N TYR A 38 30.70 -17.62 -9.86
CA TYR A 38 29.69 -16.86 -9.14
C TYR A 38 29.82 -15.35 -9.30
N ILE A 39 28.66 -14.70 -9.39
CA ILE A 39 28.51 -13.26 -9.16
C ILE A 39 27.94 -13.07 -7.76
N ARG A 40 28.52 -12.18 -6.97
CA ARG A 40 28.14 -11.91 -5.58
C ARG A 40 27.86 -10.42 -5.39
N ILE A 41 26.79 -10.14 -4.67
CA ILE A 41 26.47 -8.81 -4.15
C ILE A 41 26.47 -8.93 -2.63
N ILE A 42 27.39 -8.25 -1.99
CA ILE A 42 27.51 -8.20 -0.53
C ILE A 42 26.88 -6.89 -0.06
N ILE A 43 25.94 -6.96 0.87
CA ILE A 43 25.20 -5.85 1.45
C ILE A 43 25.62 -5.70 2.91
N CYS A 44 26.08 -4.50 3.26
CA CYS A 44 26.60 -4.15 4.59
C CYS A 44 27.58 -5.19 5.14
N GLY A 45 28.48 -5.73 4.30
CA GLY A 45 29.49 -6.74 4.66
C GLY A 45 28.97 -8.13 5.06
N VAL A 46 27.73 -8.22 5.57
CA VAL A 46 27.22 -9.40 6.30
C VAL A 46 26.10 -10.13 5.59
N TYR A 47 25.51 -9.56 4.56
CA TYR A 47 24.50 -10.23 3.73
C TYR A 47 25.05 -10.42 2.32
N ARG A 48 24.72 -11.53 1.69
CA ARG A 48 25.21 -11.85 0.35
C ARG A 48 24.14 -12.49 -0.51
N ILE A 49 23.95 -11.91 -1.69
CA ILE A 49 23.20 -12.53 -2.79
C ILE A 49 24.24 -13.10 -3.75
N GLN A 50 24.13 -14.38 -4.07
CA GLN A 50 25.07 -15.09 -4.93
C GLN A 50 24.32 -15.78 -6.06
N GLN A 51 24.71 -15.50 -7.30
CA GLN A 51 24.21 -16.16 -8.49
C GLN A 51 25.30 -17.05 -9.10
N ASN A 52 24.95 -18.30 -9.37
CA ASN A 52 25.82 -19.20 -10.15
C ASN A 52 25.77 -18.81 -11.63
N LYS A 53 26.93 -18.64 -12.27
CA LYS A 53 27.04 -18.21 -13.66
C LYS A 53 26.57 -19.25 -14.69
N ILE A 54 26.66 -20.53 -14.34
CA ILE A 54 26.35 -21.65 -15.25
C ILE A 54 24.84 -21.89 -15.30
N ASN A 55 24.18 -21.99 -14.14
CA ASN A 55 22.75 -22.34 -14.07
C ASN A 55 21.84 -21.19 -13.63
N GLY A 56 22.38 -19.99 -13.41
CA GLY A 56 21.63 -18.80 -13.01
C GLY A 56 21.03 -18.84 -11.60
N LYS A 57 21.27 -19.92 -10.83
CA LYS A 57 20.63 -20.14 -9.53
C LYS A 57 21.09 -19.11 -8.50
N VAL A 58 20.12 -18.41 -7.92
CA VAL A 58 20.35 -17.42 -6.87
C VAL A 58 20.22 -18.04 -5.48
N SER A 59 21.16 -17.70 -4.60
CA SER A 59 21.19 -18.10 -3.19
C SER A 59 21.49 -16.89 -2.30
N MET A 60 20.97 -16.92 -1.07
CA MET A 60 21.12 -15.86 -0.10
C MET A 60 21.93 -16.39 1.10
N TRP A 61 22.82 -15.56 1.62
CA TRP A 61 23.75 -15.93 2.68
C TRP A 61 23.90 -14.81 3.70
N THR A 62 24.23 -15.17 4.93
CA THR A 62 24.57 -14.24 6.00
C THR A 62 25.88 -14.64 6.65
N TYR A 63 26.77 -13.68 6.88
CA TYR A 63 28.03 -13.86 7.57
C TYR A 63 27.80 -13.85 9.07
N LYS A 64 28.13 -14.95 9.74
CA LYS A 64 28.01 -15.11 11.19
C LYS A 64 29.41 -15.15 11.78
N LEU A 65 29.68 -14.29 12.75
CA LEU A 65 30.94 -14.29 13.50
C LEU A 65 31.04 -15.54 14.37
N ASN A 66 32.22 -16.14 14.36
CA ASN A 66 32.60 -17.19 15.31
C ASN A 66 33.38 -16.58 16.48
N ASP A 67 34.19 -15.56 16.20
CA ASP A 67 34.98 -14.80 17.18
C ASP A 67 34.99 -13.29 16.83
N LYS A 68 35.84 -12.49 17.47
CA LYS A 68 35.92 -11.02 17.24
C LYS A 68 36.44 -10.62 15.85
N LYS A 69 37.15 -11.51 15.15
CA LYS A 69 37.89 -11.26 13.90
C LYS A 69 37.45 -12.14 12.74
N SER A 70 36.84 -13.30 13.00
CA SER A 70 36.51 -14.31 12.01
C SER A 70 35.06 -14.79 12.11
N GLY A 71 34.59 -15.39 11.01
CA GLY A 71 33.21 -15.81 10.84
C GLY A 71 33.02 -16.60 9.56
N VAL A 72 31.82 -17.17 9.42
CA VAL A 72 31.46 -18.10 8.35
C VAL A 72 30.13 -17.70 7.70
N TRP A 73 30.04 -17.88 6.39
CA TRP A 73 28.81 -17.65 5.63
C TRP A 73 27.83 -18.81 5.80
N HIS A 74 26.62 -18.50 6.27
CA HIS A 74 25.52 -19.44 6.41
C HIS A 74 24.42 -19.15 5.40
N ARG A 75 23.85 -20.20 4.81
CA ARG A 75 22.78 -20.06 3.82
C ARG A 75 21.46 -19.67 4.48
N ARG A 76 20.67 -18.84 3.81
CA ARG A 76 19.32 -18.44 4.25
C ARG A 76 18.30 -18.57 3.12
N ASN A 77 17.04 -18.70 3.52
CA ASN A 77 15.89 -18.75 2.60
C ASN A 77 15.43 -17.35 2.17
N SER A 78 15.66 -16.34 3.01
CA SER A 78 15.29 -14.95 2.78
C SER A 78 16.30 -13.99 3.40
N LEU A 79 16.23 -12.75 2.93
CA LEU A 79 17.00 -11.62 3.45
C LEU A 79 16.11 -10.77 4.38
N PRO A 80 16.72 -10.04 5.34
CA PRO A 80 15.96 -9.25 6.32
C PRO A 80 15.38 -7.95 5.76
N GLY A 81 15.87 -7.47 4.64
CA GLY A 81 15.47 -6.20 4.04
C GLY A 81 14.90 -6.32 2.63
N ASN A 82 14.28 -5.23 2.20
CA ASN A 82 13.73 -5.06 0.87
C ASN A 82 14.83 -4.78 -0.15
N VAL A 83 14.68 -5.35 -1.36
CA VAL A 83 15.60 -5.12 -2.49
C VAL A 83 14.76 -4.78 -3.71
N HIS A 84 14.82 -3.52 -4.12
CA HIS A 84 14.12 -3.02 -5.30
C HIS A 84 14.89 -3.36 -6.58
N LEU A 85 14.16 -3.81 -7.61
CA LEU A 85 14.74 -4.04 -8.94
C LEU A 85 15.10 -2.72 -9.63
N PHE A 86 14.30 -1.69 -9.40
CA PHE A 86 14.54 -0.34 -9.92
C PHE A 86 14.70 0.64 -8.77
N TRP A 87 15.64 1.56 -8.92
CA TRP A 87 15.88 2.55 -7.89
C TRP A 87 14.72 3.56 -7.81
N SER A 88 14.37 3.94 -6.58
CA SER A 88 13.40 4.97 -6.25
C SER A 88 13.88 5.74 -5.02
N LYS A 89 13.27 6.89 -4.71
CA LYS A 89 13.57 7.63 -3.47
C LYS A 89 13.25 6.79 -2.22
N SER A 90 12.23 5.94 -2.26
CA SER A 90 11.89 5.07 -1.13
C SER A 90 12.98 4.03 -0.85
N ALA A 91 13.70 3.56 -1.89
CA ALA A 91 14.79 2.60 -1.75
C ALA A 91 15.99 3.13 -0.94
N THR A 92 16.11 4.46 -0.74
CA THR A 92 17.15 5.04 0.11
C THR A 92 16.89 4.73 1.59
N PHE A 93 15.64 4.81 2.05
CA PHE A 93 15.27 4.46 3.43
C PHE A 93 15.50 2.98 3.74
N ASP A 94 15.38 2.10 2.73
CA ASP A 94 15.68 0.69 2.92
C ASP A 94 17.16 0.43 3.22
N MET A 95 18.10 1.26 2.70
CA MET A 95 19.53 1.10 3.01
C MET A 95 19.85 1.39 4.47
N ASP A 96 19.15 2.35 5.08
CA ASP A 96 19.23 2.57 6.53
C ASP A 96 18.71 1.35 7.28
N GLY A 97 17.58 0.78 6.85
CA GLY A 97 17.06 -0.48 7.40
C GLY A 97 18.06 -1.63 7.29
N TRP A 98 18.73 -1.79 6.15
CA TRP A 98 19.79 -2.78 5.95
C TRP A 98 20.95 -2.62 6.92
N LEU A 99 21.38 -1.38 7.15
CA LEU A 99 22.48 -1.07 8.06
C LEU A 99 22.12 -1.43 9.51
N ARG A 100 20.92 -1.05 9.96
CA ARG A 100 20.40 -1.41 11.29
C ARG A 100 20.31 -2.93 11.45
N CYS A 101 19.76 -3.63 10.46
CA CYS A 101 19.71 -5.10 10.46
C CYS A 101 21.11 -5.73 10.56
N ALA A 102 22.10 -5.20 9.81
CA ALA A 102 23.47 -5.70 9.84
C ALA A 102 24.11 -5.53 11.23
N ILE A 103 23.90 -4.37 11.88
CA ILE A 103 24.40 -4.09 13.23
C ILE A 103 23.74 -5.04 14.24
N LYS A 104 22.39 -5.15 14.24
CA LYS A 104 21.67 -6.11 15.11
C LYS A 104 22.20 -7.53 14.91
N HIS A 105 22.49 -7.91 13.67
CA HIS A 105 23.02 -9.23 13.33
C HIS A 105 24.42 -9.47 13.90
N ILE A 106 25.35 -8.51 13.79
CA ILE A 106 26.68 -8.60 14.39
C ILE A 106 26.59 -8.75 15.90
N ILE A 107 25.76 -7.93 16.56
CA ILE A 107 25.56 -7.99 18.01
C ILE A 107 25.05 -9.38 18.43
N LYS A 108 24.00 -9.88 17.76
CA LYS A 108 23.47 -11.23 18.03
C LYS A 108 24.52 -12.31 17.84
N SER A 109 25.31 -12.22 16.76
CA SER A 109 26.37 -13.18 16.49
C SER A 109 27.44 -13.21 17.59
N LEU A 110 27.81 -12.05 18.13
CA LEU A 110 28.78 -11.96 19.23
C LEU A 110 28.23 -12.58 20.52
N ILE A 111 26.97 -12.30 20.86
CA ILE A 111 26.29 -12.87 22.02
C ILE A 111 26.21 -14.40 21.90
N GLU A 112 25.84 -14.92 20.72
CA GLU A 112 25.78 -16.36 20.44
C GLU A 112 27.16 -17.03 20.58
N SER A 113 28.23 -16.34 20.17
CA SER A 113 29.63 -16.74 20.37
C SER A 113 30.12 -16.64 21.83
N GLY A 114 29.28 -16.13 22.75
CA GLY A 114 29.59 -16.07 24.18
C GLY A 114 30.29 -14.79 24.64
N PHE A 115 30.32 -13.75 23.81
CA PHE A 115 30.76 -12.42 24.24
C PHE A 115 29.65 -11.69 24.98
N SER A 116 30.07 -10.84 25.92
CA SER A 116 29.18 -9.91 26.60
C SER A 116 29.44 -8.47 26.21
N ILE A 117 28.41 -7.66 26.00
CA ILE A 117 28.59 -6.23 25.64
C ILE A 117 28.35 -5.36 26.86
N ALA A 118 29.34 -4.55 27.22
CA ALA A 118 29.29 -3.59 28.31
C ALA A 118 28.98 -2.18 27.80
N ASP A 119 27.99 -1.54 28.43
CA ASP A 119 27.56 -0.18 28.16
C ASP A 119 26.75 0.39 29.33
N ASN A 120 26.64 1.73 29.39
CA ASN A 120 25.81 2.44 30.36
C ASN A 120 24.38 2.58 29.84
N ILE A 121 23.39 2.28 30.69
CA ILE A 121 21.96 2.41 30.37
C ILE A 121 21.34 3.43 31.32
N PHE A 122 20.64 4.43 30.76
CA PHE A 122 19.85 5.37 31.55
C PHE A 122 18.45 4.77 31.80
N LEU A 123 18.03 4.75 33.06
CA LEU A 123 16.74 4.21 33.48
C LEU A 123 15.82 5.36 33.90
N PHE A 124 14.59 5.37 33.40
CA PHE A 124 13.58 6.38 33.76
C PHE A 124 12.43 5.73 34.50
N ARG A 125 11.97 6.32 35.59
CA ARG A 125 10.75 5.88 36.30
C ARG A 125 9.55 6.64 35.75
N VAL A 126 8.61 5.94 35.14
CA VAL A 126 7.33 6.53 34.69
C VAL A 126 6.23 6.20 35.71
N ARG A 127 5.62 7.24 36.27
CA ARG A 127 4.40 7.13 37.09
C ARG A 127 3.20 7.15 36.17
N TRP A 128 2.40 6.10 36.21
CA TRP A 128 1.10 6.07 35.54
C TRP A 128 -0.01 6.13 36.59
N ASN A 129 -0.90 7.12 36.45
CA ASN A 129 -2.11 7.21 37.26
C ASN A 129 -3.25 6.49 36.51
N ASP A 130 -3.50 5.23 36.84
CA ASP A 130 -4.79 4.62 36.57
C ASP A 130 -5.68 4.84 37.80
N PHE A 131 -6.96 5.15 37.58
CA PHE A 131 -8.00 5.51 38.56
C PHE A 131 -8.23 4.51 39.72
N LYS A 132 -7.41 3.45 39.85
CA LYS A 132 -7.49 2.43 40.92
C LYS A 132 -6.16 1.98 41.54
N SER A 133 -4.98 2.40 41.07
CA SER A 133 -3.69 2.14 41.76
C SER A 133 -2.50 2.89 41.14
N VAL A 134 -1.57 3.39 41.96
CA VAL A 134 -0.26 3.88 41.50
C VAL A 134 0.66 2.68 41.21
N LYS A 135 0.95 2.39 39.94
CA LYS A 135 1.98 1.42 39.55
C LYS A 135 3.22 2.17 39.05
N ASN A 136 4.36 1.97 39.72
CA ASN A 136 5.65 2.43 39.23
C ASN A 136 6.13 1.48 38.13
N ARG A 137 6.37 1.98 36.91
CA ARG A 137 7.09 1.23 35.87
C ARG A 137 8.42 1.92 35.57
N LEU A 138 9.50 1.14 35.46
CA LEU A 138 10.77 1.63 34.94
C LEU A 138 10.77 1.43 33.41
N ILE A 139 11.01 2.50 32.68
CA ILE A 139 11.12 2.54 31.23
C ILE A 139 12.56 2.95 30.91
N ALA A 140 13.25 2.18 30.07
CA ALA A 140 14.56 2.58 29.56
C ALA A 140 14.37 3.59 28.42
N THR A 141 15.05 4.73 28.47
CA THR A 141 15.11 5.69 27.36
C THR A 141 16.55 6.20 27.22
N LEU A 142 16.94 6.73 26.06
CA LEU A 142 18.30 7.25 25.82
C LEU A 142 18.36 8.73 25.42
N THR A 143 17.31 9.52 25.66
CA THR A 143 17.34 10.99 25.46
C THR A 143 16.95 11.72 26.74
N PRO A 144 17.89 12.45 27.39
CA PRO A 144 17.57 13.29 28.54
C PRO A 144 16.63 14.45 28.17
N SER A 145 16.65 14.86 26.90
CA SER A 145 16.11 16.13 26.42
C SER A 145 14.59 16.16 26.19
N SER A 146 13.86 15.09 26.46
CA SER A 146 12.41 15.03 26.17
C SER A 146 11.54 14.65 27.36
N VAL A 147 12.07 14.60 28.58
CA VAL A 147 11.30 14.20 29.76
C VAL A 147 11.68 15.05 30.97
N ASP A 148 10.72 15.79 31.48
CA ASP A 148 10.81 16.53 32.73
C ASP A 148 10.80 15.56 33.94
N TYR A 149 11.89 15.61 34.74
CA TYR A 149 12.02 15.27 36.17
C TYR A 149 12.39 13.82 36.67
N TYR A 150 13.51 13.82 37.44
CA TYR A 150 14.10 12.96 38.51
C TYR A 150 14.18 11.42 38.45
N ALA A 151 15.39 10.89 38.27
CA ALA A 151 16.31 10.39 39.32
C ALA A 151 17.53 9.71 38.65
N ASP A 152 18.74 10.26 38.82
CA ASP A 152 19.99 9.72 38.27
C ASP A 152 20.52 8.59 39.15
N ASP A 153 20.37 7.34 38.70
CA ASP A 153 21.21 6.22 39.14
C ASP A 153 21.92 5.65 37.90
N ASP A 154 23.25 5.81 37.83
CA ASP A 154 24.09 5.22 36.78
C ASP A 154 24.13 3.70 36.94
N LEU A 155 23.46 2.98 36.02
CA LEU A 155 23.40 1.51 36.05
C LEU A 155 24.23 0.90 34.92
N PHE A 156 25.27 0.17 35.30
CA PHE A 156 26.17 -0.57 34.42
C PHE A 156 25.69 -2.02 34.27
N HIS A 157 25.36 -2.47 33.06
CA HIS A 157 24.94 -3.87 32.87
C HIS A 157 25.52 -4.52 31.60
N PRO A 158 26.22 -5.66 31.72
CA PRO A 158 26.68 -6.43 30.57
C PRO A 158 25.56 -7.31 29.99
N LEU A 159 25.43 -7.39 28.66
CA LEU A 159 24.59 -8.40 27.99
C LEU A 159 25.40 -9.69 27.81
N GLY A 160 25.04 -10.84 28.41
CA GLY A 160 25.83 -12.08 28.30
C GLY A 160 25.01 -13.38 28.23
N LYS A 161 25.71 -14.52 28.03
CA LYS A 161 25.12 -15.86 27.83
C LYS A 161 24.45 -16.46 29.08
N THR A 162 24.80 -15.98 30.27
CA THR A 162 24.25 -16.39 31.56
C THR A 162 23.56 -15.20 32.22
N ALA A 163 22.23 -15.30 32.32
CA ALA A 163 21.33 -14.51 33.16
C ALA A 163 21.44 -12.96 33.07
N PHE A 164 20.31 -12.37 32.68
CA PHE A 164 19.96 -10.97 32.98
C PHE A 164 19.84 -10.81 34.50
N SER A 165 20.96 -10.62 35.21
CA SER A 165 20.97 -10.39 36.65
C SER A 165 20.64 -8.94 36.96
N TYR A 166 19.37 -8.58 36.79
CA TYR A 166 18.85 -7.27 37.17
C TYR A 166 19.07 -7.00 38.68
N PRO A 167 19.44 -5.78 39.09
CA PRO A 167 19.02 -5.29 40.41
C PRO A 167 17.50 -5.46 40.50
N CYS A 168 16.97 -5.78 41.68
CA CYS A 168 15.55 -6.10 41.92
C CYS A 168 14.55 -5.10 41.31
N ASN A 169 15.02 -3.89 41.05
CA ASN A 169 14.33 -2.73 40.51
C ASN A 169 14.22 -2.75 38.98
N VAL A 170 15.08 -3.44 38.22
CA VAL A 170 15.21 -3.32 36.74
C VAL A 170 14.53 -4.47 35.98
N GLN A 171 13.70 -5.28 36.65
CA GLN A 171 13.09 -6.53 36.15
C GLN A 171 12.17 -6.40 34.91
N TYR A 172 12.02 -5.22 34.30
CA TYR A 172 11.02 -4.95 33.25
C TYR A 172 11.59 -4.63 31.85
N ILE A 173 12.90 -4.59 31.65
CA ILE A 173 13.48 -4.30 30.32
C ILE A 173 13.64 -5.59 29.54
N SER A 174 13.14 -5.66 28.30
CA SER A 174 13.31 -6.87 27.50
C SER A 174 14.71 -6.92 26.85
N SER A 175 15.19 -8.13 26.56
CA SER A 175 16.43 -8.34 25.79
C SER A 175 16.38 -7.68 24.40
N ASN A 176 15.19 -7.54 23.84
CA ASN A 176 15.00 -6.86 22.56
C ASN A 176 15.24 -5.36 22.70
N ASP A 177 14.69 -4.72 23.73
CA ASP A 177 14.87 -3.28 23.97
C ASP A 177 16.36 -2.94 24.12
N LEU A 178 17.09 -3.74 24.91
CA LEU A 178 18.54 -3.58 25.09
C LEU A 178 19.30 -3.71 23.76
N LEU A 179 18.92 -4.69 22.93
CA LEU A 179 19.51 -4.88 21.60
C LEU A 179 19.24 -3.67 20.69
N GLU A 180 18.02 -3.14 20.71
CA GLU A 180 17.68 -1.96 19.90
C GLU A 180 18.46 -0.73 20.33
N GLU A 181 18.66 -0.54 21.62
CA GLU A 181 19.43 0.60 22.13
C GLU A 181 20.92 0.53 21.77
N ILE A 182 21.54 -0.63 21.93
CA ILE A 182 22.93 -0.84 21.48
C ILE A 182 23.03 -0.65 19.97
N GLU A 183 22.09 -1.19 19.20
CA GLU A 183 22.07 -0.96 17.76
C GLU A 183 21.98 0.52 17.41
N LYS A 184 21.07 1.29 18.03
CA LYS A 184 20.95 2.73 17.78
C LYS A 184 22.26 3.47 18.07
N LYS A 185 22.93 3.19 19.20
CA LYS A 185 24.22 3.81 19.56
C LYS A 185 25.30 3.48 18.52
N ILE A 186 25.40 2.24 18.07
CA ILE A 186 26.35 1.84 17.02
C ILE A 186 25.96 2.45 15.68
N TYR A 187 24.68 2.42 15.30
CA TYR A 187 24.15 3.00 14.06
C TYR A 187 24.50 4.48 13.96
N ASN A 188 24.32 5.26 15.03
CA ASN A 188 24.68 6.68 15.04
C ASN A 188 26.18 6.92 14.79
N ARG A 189 27.06 6.05 15.32
CA ARG A 189 28.50 6.11 15.04
C ARG A 189 28.81 5.74 13.58
N VAL A 190 28.19 4.68 13.08
CA VAL A 190 28.38 4.21 11.69
C VAL A 190 27.85 5.22 10.68
N TYR A 191 26.68 5.80 10.94
CA TYR A 191 26.04 6.78 10.06
C TYR A 191 26.88 8.05 9.92
N LYS A 192 27.52 8.51 11.00
CA LYS A 192 28.48 9.64 10.96
C LYS A 192 29.67 9.37 10.03
N VAL A 193 30.11 8.12 9.89
CA VAL A 193 31.22 7.75 9.01
C VAL A 193 30.78 7.60 7.55
N ILE A 194 29.60 7.00 7.32
CA ILE A 194 29.10 6.75 5.97
C ILE A 194 28.56 8.04 5.35
N GLY A 195 27.71 8.79 6.05
CA GLY A 195 27.03 9.97 5.52
C GLY A 195 25.89 9.66 4.53
N VAL A 196 24.96 10.61 4.39
CA VAL A 196 23.70 10.44 3.63
C VAL A 196 23.95 10.15 2.14
N ALA A 197 24.90 10.88 1.53
CA ALA A 197 25.20 10.75 0.10
C ALA A 197 25.70 9.34 -0.27
N ASN A 198 26.46 8.69 0.62
CA ASN A 198 26.96 7.35 0.39
C ASN A 198 25.85 6.30 0.52
N ALA A 199 24.90 6.46 1.46
CA ALA A 199 23.73 5.59 1.55
C ALA A 199 22.85 5.68 0.29
N LEU A 200 22.63 6.90 -0.23
CA LEU A 200 21.93 7.12 -1.50
C LEU A 200 22.64 6.42 -2.66
N ASN A 201 23.95 6.63 -2.83
CA ASN A 201 24.72 6.02 -3.89
C ASN A 201 24.78 4.49 -3.77
N ALA A 202 24.88 3.96 -2.55
CA ALA A 202 24.79 2.53 -2.28
C ALA A 202 23.43 1.96 -2.68
N SER A 203 22.32 2.64 -2.38
CA SER A 203 20.98 2.20 -2.81
C SER A 203 20.86 2.08 -4.34
N LYS A 204 21.40 3.06 -5.09
CA LYS A 204 21.46 3.02 -6.56
C LYS A 204 22.33 1.87 -7.07
N ALA A 205 23.51 1.71 -6.47
CA ALA A 205 24.44 0.64 -6.82
C ALA A 205 23.86 -0.76 -6.55
N LEU A 206 23.08 -0.92 -5.48
CA LEU A 206 22.39 -2.16 -5.16
C LEU A 206 21.37 -2.52 -6.25
N SER A 207 20.44 -1.61 -6.57
CA SER A 207 19.44 -1.87 -7.62
C SER A 207 20.08 -2.15 -8.97
N LYS A 208 21.11 -1.37 -9.36
CA LYS A 208 21.88 -1.64 -10.59
C LYS A 208 22.50 -3.04 -10.58
N SER A 209 23.11 -3.42 -9.46
CA SER A 209 23.80 -4.72 -9.35
C SER A 209 22.82 -5.88 -9.41
N ILE A 210 21.68 -5.76 -8.72
CA ILE A 210 20.61 -6.75 -8.71
C ILE A 210 19.99 -6.89 -10.10
N TRP A 211 19.79 -5.78 -10.80
CA TRP A 211 19.28 -5.81 -12.17
C TRP A 211 20.19 -6.63 -13.10
N MET A 212 21.50 -6.64 -12.91
CA MET A 212 22.39 -7.49 -13.72
C MET A 212 22.20 -8.99 -13.48
N MET A 213 21.70 -9.40 -12.30
CA MET A 213 21.42 -10.81 -11.99
C MET A 213 20.04 -11.29 -12.49
N VAL A 214 19.17 -10.36 -12.90
CA VAL A 214 17.80 -10.66 -13.33
C VAL A 214 17.78 -11.12 -14.78
N ASP A 215 17.24 -12.31 -15.02
CA ASP A 215 16.89 -12.81 -16.34
C ASP A 215 15.78 -11.93 -16.95
N LYS A 216 16.07 -11.33 -18.10
CA LYS A 216 15.17 -10.36 -18.75
C LYS A 216 13.92 -11.01 -19.35
N ASN A 217 14.01 -12.26 -19.78
CA ASN A 217 12.89 -13.00 -20.33
C ASN A 217 11.93 -13.40 -19.21
N ALA A 218 12.47 -13.95 -18.10
CA ALA A 218 11.68 -14.25 -16.91
C ALA A 218 11.06 -12.98 -16.30
N PHE A 219 11.82 -11.89 -16.25
CA PHE A 219 11.34 -10.62 -15.73
C PHE A 219 10.19 -10.05 -16.57
N THR A 220 10.26 -10.15 -17.90
CA THR A 220 9.17 -9.68 -18.77
C THR A 220 7.86 -10.43 -18.48
N LYS A 221 7.93 -11.74 -18.26
CA LYS A 221 6.78 -12.57 -17.86
C LYS A 221 6.24 -12.16 -16.49
N TYR A 222 7.14 -11.97 -15.50
CA TYR A 222 6.79 -11.47 -14.17
C TYR A 222 6.13 -10.09 -14.22
N ALA A 223 6.68 -9.15 -15.00
CA ALA A 223 6.17 -7.79 -15.12
C ALA A 223 4.74 -7.79 -15.67
N LYS A 224 4.48 -8.54 -16.75
CA LYS A 224 3.12 -8.70 -17.30
C LYS A 224 2.16 -9.33 -16.29
N ALA A 225 2.65 -10.28 -15.48
CA ALA A 225 1.83 -11.01 -14.53
C ALA A 225 1.50 -10.24 -13.26
N SER A 226 2.36 -9.32 -12.83
CA SER A 226 2.30 -8.72 -11.49
C SER A 226 2.17 -7.20 -11.46
N HIS A 227 2.35 -6.50 -12.58
CA HIS A 227 2.37 -5.04 -12.59
C HIS A 227 1.50 -4.47 -13.72
N CYS A 228 0.67 -3.49 -13.36
CA CYS A 228 -0.06 -2.68 -14.29
C CYS A 228 -0.24 -1.26 -13.73
N SER A 229 0.16 -0.24 -14.51
CA SER A 229 0.07 1.14 -14.04
C SER A 229 -1.37 1.63 -13.87
N ILE A 230 -2.35 1.01 -14.54
CA ILE A 230 -3.77 1.39 -14.40
C ILE A 230 -4.29 1.11 -12.99
N THR A 231 -3.79 0.06 -12.33
CA THR A 231 -4.11 -0.30 -10.95
C THR A 231 -3.12 0.28 -9.94
N HIS A 232 -2.46 1.38 -10.30
CA HIS A 232 -1.44 2.04 -9.47
C HIS A 232 -0.23 1.16 -9.06
N ASN A 233 -0.09 -0.02 -9.65
CA ASN A 233 0.98 -0.97 -9.38
C ASN A 233 2.04 -0.92 -10.48
N SER A 234 3.01 -0.01 -10.30
CA SER A 234 4.05 0.25 -11.30
C SER A 234 5.13 -0.83 -11.28
N VAL A 235 5.65 -1.19 -12.45
CA VAL A 235 6.86 -2.02 -12.57
C VAL A 235 8.07 -1.42 -11.85
N ARG A 236 8.09 -0.10 -11.62
CA ARG A 236 9.13 0.58 -10.83
C ARG A 236 9.13 0.19 -9.35
N GLN A 237 8.02 -0.35 -8.85
CA GLN A 237 7.86 -0.85 -7.48
C GLN A 237 8.22 -2.34 -7.37
N ALA A 238 8.73 -2.95 -8.45
CA ALA A 238 9.02 -4.38 -8.48
C ALA A 238 10.13 -4.77 -7.51
N MET A 239 9.84 -5.79 -6.69
CA MET A 239 10.72 -6.31 -5.66
C MET A 239 11.48 -7.53 -6.15
N PHE A 240 12.78 -7.61 -5.82
CA PHE A 240 13.61 -8.75 -6.20
C PHE A 240 13.11 -10.07 -5.60
N LYS A 241 12.60 -10.04 -4.37
CA LYS A 241 12.01 -11.20 -3.70
C LYS A 241 10.82 -11.76 -4.50
N ASP A 242 9.94 -10.89 -4.96
CA ASP A 242 8.72 -11.28 -5.66
C ASP A 242 9.03 -11.81 -7.07
N TYR A 243 10.01 -11.19 -7.74
CA TYR A 243 10.58 -11.71 -8.98
C TYR A 243 11.18 -13.10 -8.79
N LEU A 244 12.01 -13.30 -7.76
CA LEU A 244 12.63 -14.61 -7.49
C LEU A 244 11.60 -15.67 -7.13
N ASP A 245 10.55 -15.31 -6.40
CA ASP A 245 9.45 -16.22 -6.09
C ASP A 245 8.73 -16.63 -7.38
N PHE A 246 8.40 -15.66 -8.23
CA PHE A 246 7.81 -15.91 -9.55
C PHE A 246 8.70 -16.81 -10.41
N SER A 247 9.98 -16.50 -10.55
CA SER A 247 10.90 -17.24 -11.43
C SER A 247 11.16 -18.68 -10.97
N LYS A 248 11.03 -18.96 -9.67
CA LYS A 248 11.19 -20.31 -9.10
C LYS A 248 9.92 -21.15 -9.16
N ARG A 249 8.75 -20.51 -9.22
CA ARG A 249 7.46 -21.16 -9.06
C ARG A 249 6.66 -21.21 -10.34
N ILE A 250 6.88 -20.28 -11.27
CA ILE A 250 6.11 -20.15 -12.50
C ILE A 250 7.02 -20.42 -13.69
N HIS A 251 6.85 -21.60 -14.28
CA HIS A 251 7.55 -22.02 -15.49
C HIS A 251 6.59 -21.98 -16.66
N ILE A 252 6.88 -21.15 -17.65
CA ILE A 252 6.03 -20.95 -18.82
C ILE A 252 6.81 -21.38 -20.05
N ALA A 253 6.22 -22.27 -20.84
CA ALA A 253 6.81 -22.79 -22.07
C ALA A 253 7.23 -21.65 -23.03
N GLU A 254 8.20 -21.94 -23.89
CA GLU A 254 8.76 -20.96 -24.82
C GLU A 254 7.71 -20.51 -25.85
N GLY A 255 7.77 -19.24 -26.26
CA GLY A 255 6.82 -18.65 -27.22
C GLY A 255 5.38 -18.46 -26.71
N VAL A 256 5.06 -18.84 -25.47
CA VAL A 256 3.70 -18.72 -24.93
C VAL A 256 3.35 -17.27 -24.57
N ASP A 257 2.19 -16.82 -25.07
CA ASP A 257 1.55 -15.58 -24.66
C ASP A 257 0.12 -15.81 -24.15
N PHE A 258 -0.12 -15.42 -22.89
CA PHE A 258 -1.43 -15.48 -22.25
C PHE A 258 -2.33 -14.28 -22.61
N GLY A 259 -1.84 -13.30 -23.38
CA GLY A 259 -2.62 -12.14 -23.81
C GLY A 259 -3.18 -11.37 -22.62
N GLY A 260 -4.49 -11.16 -22.57
CA GLY A 260 -5.16 -10.54 -21.43
C GLY A 260 -4.99 -11.29 -20.11
N LEU A 261 -4.69 -12.59 -20.11
CA LEU A 261 -4.67 -13.44 -18.91
C LEU A 261 -3.36 -13.39 -18.11
N TRP A 262 -2.36 -12.61 -18.50
CA TRP A 262 -1.13 -12.47 -17.70
C TRP A 262 -1.39 -12.13 -16.22
N PRO A 263 -2.30 -11.22 -15.84
CA PRO A 263 -2.60 -10.93 -14.44
C PRO A 263 -3.12 -12.17 -13.68
N MET A 264 -3.78 -13.10 -14.37
CA MET A 264 -4.26 -14.37 -13.80
C MET A 264 -3.12 -15.36 -13.55
N VAL A 265 -2.05 -15.31 -14.34
CA VAL A 265 -0.80 -16.03 -14.04
C VAL A 265 -0.18 -15.51 -12.74
N GLY A 266 -0.20 -14.19 -12.52
CA GLY A 266 0.24 -13.60 -11.25
C GLY A 266 -0.59 -14.07 -10.07
N ARG A 267 -1.91 -14.23 -10.26
CA ARG A 267 -2.85 -14.68 -9.24
C ARG A 267 -2.54 -16.08 -8.69
N LEU A 268 -2.03 -17.01 -9.53
CA LEU A 268 -1.60 -18.34 -9.08
C LEU A 268 -0.59 -18.25 -7.91
N ARG A 269 0.35 -17.32 -7.99
CA ARG A 269 1.35 -17.11 -6.95
C ARG A 269 0.74 -16.59 -5.65
N CYS A 270 -0.29 -15.73 -5.75
CA CYS A 270 -0.95 -15.12 -4.61
C CYS A 270 -1.90 -16.11 -3.90
N GLN A 271 -2.59 -16.96 -4.65
CA GLN A 271 -3.54 -17.94 -4.08
C GLN A 271 -2.85 -19.10 -3.38
N HIS A 272 -1.70 -19.54 -3.89
CA HIS A 272 -0.97 -20.66 -3.32
C HIS A 272 0.26 -20.15 -2.57
N LYS A 273 0.41 -20.47 -1.28
CA LYS A 273 1.62 -20.12 -0.51
C LYS A 273 2.85 -20.92 -0.93
N THR A 274 2.64 -22.16 -1.38
CA THR A 274 3.66 -23.09 -1.86
C THR A 274 3.18 -23.75 -3.15
N GLY A 275 4.10 -24.15 -4.03
CA GLY A 275 3.75 -24.81 -5.29
C GLY A 275 4.57 -24.31 -6.49
N ARG A 276 4.86 -25.24 -7.42
CA ARG A 276 5.47 -24.96 -8.72
C ARG A 276 4.48 -25.28 -9.82
N PHE A 277 4.32 -24.35 -10.73
CA PHE A 277 3.38 -24.41 -11.83
C PHE A 277 4.17 -24.40 -13.13
N VAL A 278 4.02 -25.47 -13.91
CA VAL A 278 4.42 -25.50 -15.31
C VAL A 278 3.17 -25.17 -16.10
N LEU A 279 3.28 -24.23 -17.05
CA LEU A 279 2.17 -23.74 -17.87
C LEU A 279 2.52 -23.89 -19.35
N SER A 280 1.70 -24.66 -20.07
CA SER A 280 1.87 -24.94 -21.50
C SER A 280 1.37 -23.81 -22.41
N GLY A 281 0.62 -22.84 -21.88
CA GLY A 281 -0.06 -21.79 -22.64
C GLY A 281 -1.53 -22.07 -22.96
N LYS A 282 -2.03 -23.26 -22.58
CA LYS A 282 -3.45 -23.60 -22.66
C LYS A 282 -4.24 -22.79 -21.63
N THR A 283 -5.28 -22.10 -22.08
CA THR A 283 -6.15 -21.31 -21.18
C THR A 283 -6.90 -22.17 -20.18
N LYS A 284 -7.33 -23.38 -20.60
CA LYS A 284 -8.03 -24.33 -19.72
C LYS A 284 -7.15 -24.77 -18.54
N GLU A 285 -5.88 -25.01 -18.81
CA GLU A 285 -4.91 -25.37 -17.77
C GLU A 285 -4.76 -24.25 -16.73
N LEU A 286 -4.65 -22.99 -17.17
CA LEU A 286 -4.58 -21.86 -16.24
C LEU A 286 -5.88 -21.72 -15.43
N PHE A 287 -7.03 -21.94 -16.06
CA PHE A 287 -8.34 -21.91 -15.39
C PHE A 287 -8.46 -22.98 -14.30
N GLU A 288 -8.10 -24.23 -14.61
CA GLU A 288 -8.17 -25.36 -13.68
C GLU A 288 -7.23 -25.21 -12.48
N LYS A 289 -6.09 -24.53 -12.69
CA LYS A 289 -5.12 -24.25 -11.61
C LYS A 289 -5.53 -23.07 -10.73
N LEU A 290 -6.44 -22.21 -11.18
CA LEU A 290 -6.95 -21.08 -10.42
C LEU A 290 -8.21 -21.48 -9.67
N SER A 291 -8.33 -21.02 -8.43
CA SER A 291 -9.57 -21.16 -7.67
C SER A 291 -10.34 -19.85 -7.73
N PHE A 292 -11.54 -19.87 -8.31
CA PHE A 292 -12.46 -18.73 -8.32
C PHE A 292 -13.55 -18.98 -7.28
N PRO A 293 -13.80 -18.04 -6.35
CA PRO A 293 -14.86 -18.18 -5.34
C PRO A 293 -16.25 -17.82 -5.87
N CYS A 294 -16.37 -17.39 -7.12
CA CYS A 294 -17.63 -17.19 -7.82
C CYS A 294 -17.82 -18.28 -8.89
N ASN A 295 -19.06 -18.48 -9.33
CA ASN A 295 -19.43 -19.40 -10.42
C ASN A 295 -19.01 -18.85 -11.79
N LEU A 296 -17.71 -18.57 -11.97
CA LEU A 296 -17.14 -18.14 -13.24
C LEU A 296 -16.98 -19.35 -14.16
N THR A 297 -17.60 -19.30 -15.34
CA THR A 297 -17.47 -20.38 -16.31
C THR A 297 -16.11 -20.34 -17.02
N TYR A 298 -15.63 -21.50 -17.49
CA TYR A 298 -14.44 -21.53 -18.36
C TYR A 298 -14.62 -20.68 -19.63
N GLY A 299 -15.83 -20.65 -20.18
CA GLY A 299 -16.15 -19.85 -21.37
C GLY A 299 -15.95 -18.35 -21.12
N ASP A 300 -16.35 -17.89 -19.92
CA ASP A 300 -16.13 -16.51 -19.50
C ASP A 300 -14.64 -16.22 -19.30
N PHE A 301 -13.95 -17.07 -18.53
CA PHE A 301 -12.51 -16.92 -18.33
C PHE A 301 -11.72 -16.92 -19.64
N ARG A 302 -12.09 -17.76 -20.61
CA ARG A 302 -11.40 -17.86 -21.91
C ARG A 302 -11.44 -16.55 -22.69
N LYS A 303 -12.56 -15.82 -22.64
CA LYS A 303 -12.73 -14.56 -23.36
C LYS A 303 -11.84 -13.43 -22.80
N LEU A 304 -11.50 -13.47 -21.51
CA LEU A 304 -10.54 -12.53 -20.91
C LEU A 304 -9.15 -12.57 -21.59
N ARG A 305 -8.78 -13.69 -22.23
CA ARG A 305 -7.54 -13.78 -23.05
C ARG A 305 -7.46 -12.72 -24.14
N HIS A 306 -8.60 -12.32 -24.70
CA HIS A 306 -8.70 -11.33 -25.77
C HIS A 306 -9.06 -9.93 -25.26
N THR A 307 -9.14 -9.76 -23.94
CA THR A 307 -9.33 -8.47 -23.28
C THR A 307 -7.96 -7.82 -23.05
N ARG A 308 -7.91 -6.48 -23.00
CA ARG A 308 -6.66 -5.76 -22.71
C ARG A 308 -6.14 -6.18 -21.32
N LEU A 309 -4.85 -6.50 -21.24
CA LEU A 309 -4.17 -6.89 -19.98
C LEU A 309 -4.45 -5.91 -18.84
N SER A 310 -4.46 -4.60 -19.14
CA SER A 310 -4.73 -3.57 -18.14
C SER A 310 -6.10 -3.70 -17.49
N LEU A 311 -7.13 -4.05 -18.26
CA LEU A 311 -8.48 -4.22 -17.74
C LEU A 311 -8.64 -5.53 -16.97
N VAL A 312 -7.97 -6.59 -17.42
CA VAL A 312 -7.93 -7.86 -16.66
C VAL A 312 -7.15 -7.69 -15.36
N SER A 313 -6.17 -6.78 -15.32
CA SER A 313 -5.42 -6.49 -14.09
C SER A 313 -6.30 -5.88 -13.00
N ALA A 314 -7.35 -5.14 -13.36
CA ALA A 314 -8.31 -4.59 -12.40
C ALA A 314 -8.97 -5.70 -11.55
N LEU A 315 -9.19 -6.86 -12.14
CA LEU A 315 -9.78 -8.01 -11.45
C LEU A 315 -8.91 -8.58 -10.31
N ASN A 316 -7.62 -8.21 -10.23
CA ASN A 316 -6.74 -8.68 -9.17
C ASN A 316 -6.92 -7.93 -7.86
N ASP A 317 -7.35 -6.67 -7.91
CA ASP A 317 -7.58 -5.85 -6.71
C ASP A 317 -9.03 -5.97 -6.22
N ASN A 318 -9.92 -6.50 -7.06
CA ASN A 318 -11.35 -6.55 -6.78
C ASN A 318 -11.78 -7.61 -5.75
N ARG A 319 -12.81 -7.25 -4.97
CA ARG A 319 -13.68 -8.18 -4.24
C ARG A 319 -14.16 -9.30 -5.15
N TYR A 320 -13.85 -10.52 -4.71
CA TYR A 320 -14.02 -11.79 -5.41
C TYR A 320 -15.45 -12.06 -5.90
N GLU A 321 -16.42 -11.46 -5.22
CA GLU A 321 -17.83 -11.62 -5.42
C GLU A 321 -18.33 -10.89 -6.69
N SER A 322 -17.72 -9.75 -7.02
CA SER A 322 -18.03 -8.93 -8.20
C SER A 322 -17.46 -9.46 -9.51
N PHE A 323 -16.63 -10.50 -9.44
CA PHE A 323 -15.80 -10.98 -10.54
C PHE A 323 -16.62 -11.45 -11.75
N ARG A 324 -17.79 -12.07 -11.52
CA ARG A 324 -18.69 -12.55 -12.59
C ARG A 324 -19.30 -11.36 -13.35
N LEU A 325 -19.84 -10.38 -12.64
CA LEU A 325 -20.40 -9.14 -13.21
C LEU A 325 -19.36 -8.42 -14.08
N ILE A 326 -18.17 -8.20 -13.53
CA ILE A 326 -17.11 -7.44 -14.20
C ILE A 326 -16.59 -8.21 -15.41
N THR A 327 -16.43 -9.52 -15.31
CA THR A 327 -16.04 -10.36 -16.45
C THR A 327 -17.09 -10.27 -17.57
N ARG A 328 -18.38 -10.33 -17.24
CA ARG A 328 -19.46 -10.16 -18.20
C ARG A 328 -19.48 -8.76 -18.82
N PHE A 329 -19.26 -7.72 -18.02
CA PHE A 329 -19.10 -6.35 -18.50
C PHE A 329 -17.95 -6.22 -19.50
N LEU A 330 -16.77 -6.78 -19.18
CA LEU A 330 -15.60 -6.80 -20.07
C LEU A 330 -15.83 -7.59 -21.37
N HIS A 331 -16.76 -8.55 -21.38
CA HIS A 331 -17.16 -9.28 -22.59
C HIS A 331 -18.09 -8.49 -23.50
N ASN A 332 -18.66 -7.38 -23.03
CA ASN A 332 -19.53 -6.59 -23.87
C ASN A 332 -18.74 -6.13 -25.13
N PRO A 333 -19.23 -6.39 -26.36
CA PRO A 333 -18.51 -6.07 -27.59
C PRO A 333 -18.12 -4.60 -27.73
N LEU A 334 -18.87 -3.71 -27.07
CA LEU A 334 -18.65 -2.27 -27.13
C LEU A 334 -17.47 -1.82 -26.27
N ILE A 335 -17.01 -2.59 -25.28
CA ILE A 335 -15.88 -2.23 -24.39
C ILE A 335 -14.63 -1.80 -25.17
N LYS A 336 -14.35 -2.46 -26.30
CA LYS A 336 -13.19 -2.16 -27.14
C LYS A 336 -13.22 -0.76 -27.76
N ARG A 337 -14.42 -0.15 -27.84
CA ARG A 337 -14.64 1.22 -28.31
C ARG A 337 -14.35 2.28 -27.25
N TYR A 338 -14.06 1.89 -26.01
CA TYR A 338 -13.84 2.82 -24.91
C TYR A 338 -12.36 2.88 -24.47
N PRO A 339 -11.93 4.02 -23.90
CA PRO A 339 -10.62 4.13 -23.26
C PRO A 339 -10.51 3.18 -22.08
N ALA A 340 -9.36 2.52 -21.92
CA ALA A 340 -9.16 1.57 -20.82
C ALA A 340 -9.35 2.22 -19.45
N LYS A 341 -9.01 3.50 -19.29
CA LYS A 341 -9.17 4.23 -18.03
C LYS A 341 -10.64 4.49 -17.66
N VAL A 342 -11.49 4.79 -18.64
CA VAL A 342 -12.94 4.95 -18.40
C VAL A 342 -13.54 3.62 -17.96
N ILE A 343 -13.19 2.53 -18.64
CA ILE A 343 -13.65 1.19 -18.25
C ILE A 343 -13.13 0.81 -16.86
N PHE A 344 -11.88 1.15 -16.53
CA PHE A 344 -11.33 0.93 -15.20
C PHE A 344 -12.11 1.66 -14.11
N TRP A 345 -12.48 2.93 -14.32
CA TRP A 345 -13.32 3.67 -13.37
C TRP A 345 -14.67 3.01 -13.13
N ILE A 346 -15.29 2.47 -14.18
CA ILE A 346 -16.57 1.74 -14.05
C ILE A 346 -16.34 0.46 -13.24
N ILE A 347 -15.23 -0.26 -13.47
CA ILE A 347 -14.88 -1.46 -12.71
C ILE A 347 -14.75 -1.16 -11.22
N GLU A 348 -13.99 -0.12 -10.85
CA GLU A 348 -13.83 0.30 -9.45
C GLU A 348 -15.19 0.62 -8.81
N TYR A 349 -16.06 1.29 -9.55
CA TYR A 349 -17.41 1.60 -9.06
C TYR A 349 -18.25 0.34 -8.84
N LEU A 350 -18.29 -0.55 -9.83
CA LEU A 350 -19.05 -1.81 -9.77
C LEU A 350 -18.58 -2.71 -8.63
N GLU A 351 -17.29 -2.72 -8.33
CA GLU A 351 -16.75 -3.47 -7.20
C GLU A 351 -17.33 -2.98 -5.86
N SER A 352 -17.49 -1.67 -5.71
CA SER A 352 -18.04 -1.06 -4.49
C SER A 352 -19.55 -1.17 -4.33
N ARG A 353 -20.27 -1.49 -5.42
CA ARG A 353 -21.74 -1.52 -5.50
C ARG A 353 -22.29 -2.90 -5.90
N TRP A 354 -21.47 -3.93 -5.83
CA TRP A 354 -21.90 -5.26 -6.22
C TRP A 354 -22.95 -5.83 -5.25
N ARG A 355 -24.04 -6.35 -5.83
CA ARG A 355 -25.09 -7.12 -5.16
C ARG A 355 -25.45 -8.34 -6.01
N CYS A 356 -25.44 -9.53 -5.41
CA CYS A 356 -25.61 -10.79 -6.15
C CYS A 356 -26.98 -10.92 -6.84
N ASP A 357 -28.02 -10.38 -6.20
CA ASP A 357 -29.42 -10.39 -6.63
C ASP A 357 -29.72 -9.37 -7.74
N LYS A 358 -28.90 -8.33 -7.88
CA LYS A 358 -29.07 -7.25 -8.86
C LYS A 358 -28.07 -7.30 -10.02
N GLU A 359 -27.28 -8.36 -10.13
CA GLU A 359 -26.18 -8.44 -11.10
C GLU A 359 -26.64 -8.25 -12.56
N ASP A 360 -27.76 -8.88 -12.93
CA ASP A 360 -28.32 -8.78 -14.29
C ASP A 360 -28.79 -7.35 -14.63
N ASP A 361 -29.38 -6.68 -13.65
CA ASP A 361 -29.91 -5.32 -13.80
C ASP A 361 -28.77 -4.31 -13.89
N ILE A 362 -27.77 -4.43 -13.02
CA ILE A 362 -26.56 -3.60 -13.06
C ILE A 362 -25.85 -3.77 -14.41
N TYR A 363 -25.68 -5.02 -14.88
CA TYR A 363 -25.11 -5.28 -16.19
C TYR A 363 -25.92 -4.63 -17.32
N ARG A 364 -27.27 -4.67 -17.24
CA ARG A 364 -28.14 -4.07 -18.25
C ARG A 364 -27.98 -2.55 -18.30
N VAL A 365 -27.96 -1.88 -17.15
CA VAL A 365 -27.72 -0.42 -17.08
C VAL A 365 -26.37 -0.08 -17.71
N CYS A 366 -25.31 -0.80 -17.34
CA CYS A 366 -23.98 -0.62 -17.92
C CYS A 366 -23.95 -0.86 -19.44
N SER A 367 -24.63 -1.91 -19.92
CA SER A 367 -24.73 -2.21 -21.35
C SER A 367 -25.43 -1.09 -22.11
N LYS A 368 -26.53 -0.55 -21.58
CA LYS A 368 -27.25 0.57 -22.21
C LYS A 368 -26.46 1.86 -22.19
N TRP A 369 -25.69 2.11 -21.14
CA TRP A 369 -24.73 3.21 -21.11
C TRP A 369 -23.67 3.07 -22.20
N LEU A 370 -23.09 1.87 -22.38
CA LEU A 370 -22.11 1.58 -23.42
C LEU A 370 -22.72 1.73 -24.83
N GLU A 371 -23.98 1.37 -25.04
CA GLU A 371 -24.68 1.55 -26.31
C GLU A 371 -24.86 3.03 -26.63
N TYR A 372 -25.38 3.81 -25.67
CA TYR A 372 -25.71 5.22 -25.86
C TYR A 372 -24.48 6.09 -26.13
N HIS A 373 -23.37 5.85 -25.41
CA HIS A 373 -22.17 6.67 -25.53
C HIS A 373 -21.16 6.15 -26.56
N CYS A 374 -21.53 5.15 -27.38
CA CYS A 374 -20.56 4.50 -28.26
C CYS A 374 -19.96 5.45 -29.32
N ASP A 375 -20.74 6.45 -29.75
CA ASP A 375 -20.29 7.49 -30.67
C ASP A 375 -19.62 8.67 -29.96
N LEU A 376 -19.84 8.85 -28.65
CA LEU A 376 -19.14 9.87 -27.85
C LEU A 376 -17.63 9.70 -27.93
N PHE A 377 -17.14 8.45 -27.86
CA PHE A 377 -15.72 8.18 -28.05
C PHE A 377 -15.23 8.54 -29.45
N LYS A 378 -16.00 8.22 -30.50
CA LYS A 378 -15.62 8.56 -31.87
C LYS A 378 -15.50 10.07 -32.06
N ASN A 379 -16.40 10.83 -31.43
CA ASN A 379 -16.53 12.27 -31.64
C ASN A 379 -15.57 13.09 -30.78
N ILE A 380 -15.28 12.64 -29.55
CA ILE A 380 -14.59 13.45 -28.53
C ILE A 380 -13.25 12.81 -28.09
N GLY A 381 -13.10 11.48 -28.21
CA GLY A 381 -11.89 10.74 -27.84
C GLY A 381 -11.57 10.78 -26.33
N PHE A 382 -10.36 10.34 -25.95
CA PHE A 382 -9.84 10.42 -24.58
C PHE A 382 -8.35 10.77 -24.63
N ARG A 383 -8.03 12.04 -24.42
CA ARG A 383 -6.64 12.53 -24.38
C ARG A 383 -6.38 13.19 -23.03
N GLU A 384 -5.46 12.61 -22.26
CA GLU A 384 -4.99 13.13 -20.97
C GLU A 384 -3.97 14.28 -21.10
N HIS A 385 -3.97 15.01 -22.22
CA HIS A 385 -3.05 16.13 -22.38
C HIS A 385 -3.51 17.33 -21.56
N HIS A 386 -2.55 17.92 -20.83
CA HIS A 386 -2.70 19.16 -20.04
C HIS A 386 -3.33 20.33 -20.80
N LEU A 387 -3.41 20.26 -22.13
CA LEU A 387 -3.96 21.28 -23.01
C LEU A 387 -5.49 21.25 -23.09
N GLN A 388 -6.17 20.14 -22.79
CA GLN A 388 -7.63 20.04 -22.94
C GLN A 388 -8.34 19.37 -21.75
N PRO A 389 -8.35 20.01 -20.55
CA PRO A 389 -8.99 19.46 -19.34
C PRO A 389 -10.47 19.11 -19.48
N TRP A 390 -11.20 19.79 -20.38
CA TRP A 390 -12.63 19.58 -20.59
C TRP A 390 -12.98 18.18 -21.13
N LEU A 391 -12.07 17.53 -21.87
CA LEU A 391 -12.30 16.17 -22.40
C LEU A 391 -12.37 15.13 -21.28
N THR A 392 -11.48 15.25 -20.28
CA THR A 392 -11.53 14.44 -19.07
C THR A 392 -12.80 14.73 -18.27
N SER A 393 -13.17 16.01 -18.16
CA SER A 393 -14.38 16.43 -17.46
C SER A 393 -15.66 15.85 -18.10
N ARG A 394 -15.76 15.77 -19.43
CA ARG A 394 -16.93 15.16 -20.07
C ARG A 394 -17.09 13.68 -19.71
N TRP A 395 -16.02 12.89 -19.80
CA TRP A 395 -16.07 11.47 -19.42
C TRP A 395 -16.34 11.26 -17.93
N GLU A 396 -15.81 12.12 -17.09
CA GLU A 396 -16.13 12.12 -15.67
C GLU A 396 -17.62 12.41 -15.45
N THR A 397 -18.20 13.38 -16.17
CA THR A 397 -19.64 13.69 -16.10
C THR A 397 -20.50 12.48 -16.48
N GLU A 398 -20.22 11.83 -17.62
CA GLU A 398 -20.98 10.66 -18.07
C GLU A 398 -20.84 9.45 -17.13
N LYS A 399 -19.65 9.29 -16.53
CA LYS A 399 -19.42 8.31 -15.48
C LYS A 399 -20.33 8.58 -14.29
N ASN A 400 -20.50 9.83 -13.89
CA ASN A 400 -21.32 10.20 -12.72
C ASN A 400 -22.77 9.82 -12.96
N TYR A 401 -23.31 10.13 -14.15
CA TYR A 401 -24.66 9.72 -14.49
C TYR A 401 -24.84 8.20 -14.43
N LEU A 402 -23.85 7.41 -14.88
CA LEU A 402 -23.87 5.96 -14.71
C LEU A 402 -23.89 5.54 -13.24
N CYS A 403 -23.00 6.12 -12.43
CA CYS A 403 -22.93 5.85 -10.99
C CYS A 403 -24.29 6.09 -10.31
N HIS A 404 -24.91 7.25 -10.56
CA HIS A 404 -26.22 7.58 -10.01
C HIS A 404 -27.34 6.66 -10.48
N ALA A 405 -27.30 6.21 -11.74
CA ALA A 405 -28.28 5.24 -12.24
C ALA A 405 -28.13 3.87 -11.57
N ILE A 406 -26.92 3.47 -11.20
CA ILE A 406 -26.68 2.23 -10.45
C ILE A 406 -27.13 2.40 -9.00
N ASP A 407 -26.82 3.51 -8.35
CA ASP A 407 -27.28 3.76 -6.97
C ASP A 407 -28.81 3.77 -6.89
N TRP A 408 -29.49 4.47 -7.81
CA TRP A 408 -30.95 4.44 -7.93
C TRP A 408 -31.51 3.02 -8.03
N LEU A 409 -30.90 2.18 -8.88
CA LEU A 409 -31.32 0.80 -9.09
C LEU A 409 -31.19 -0.02 -7.79
N LEU A 410 -30.15 0.23 -7.01
CA LEU A 410 -29.88 -0.52 -5.79
C LEU A 410 -30.75 -0.06 -4.61
N ASP A 411 -31.08 1.22 -4.56
CA ASP A 411 -31.85 1.82 -3.46
C ASP A 411 -33.36 1.65 -3.65
N GLU A 412 -33.88 1.92 -4.85
CA GLU A 412 -35.34 1.82 -5.11
C GLU A 412 -35.78 0.42 -5.54
N GLU A 413 -34.81 -0.43 -5.91
CA GLU A 413 -35.05 -1.78 -6.43
C GLU A 413 -36.17 -1.90 -7.50
N PRO A 414 -36.17 -1.02 -8.53
CA PRO A 414 -37.23 -0.98 -9.52
C PRO A 414 -37.24 -2.24 -10.39
N LEU A 415 -38.40 -2.58 -10.95
CA LEU A 415 -38.49 -3.60 -11.98
C LEU A 415 -37.82 -3.09 -13.27
N VAL A 416 -36.67 -3.66 -13.64
CA VAL A 416 -35.96 -3.28 -14.86
C VAL A 416 -36.54 -4.00 -16.07
N HIS A 417 -37.06 -3.23 -17.02
CA HIS A 417 -37.67 -3.78 -18.22
C HIS A 417 -36.64 -3.95 -19.36
N LYS A 418 -36.75 -5.04 -20.12
CA LYS A 418 -35.77 -5.38 -21.17
C LYS A 418 -35.60 -4.32 -22.27
N ASN A 419 -36.63 -3.50 -22.50
CA ASN A 419 -36.68 -2.47 -23.53
C ASN A 419 -36.25 -1.08 -23.03
N GLN A 420 -35.91 -0.93 -21.74
CA GLN A 420 -35.42 0.35 -21.22
C GLN A 420 -34.06 0.69 -21.85
N GLY A 421 -33.93 1.93 -22.31
CA GLY A 421 -32.69 2.51 -22.83
C GLY A 421 -32.03 3.45 -21.81
N TRP A 422 -30.80 3.87 -22.10
CA TRP A 422 -30.04 4.77 -21.25
C TRP A 422 -30.78 6.06 -20.85
N PRO A 423 -31.45 6.80 -21.77
CA PRO A 423 -32.20 8.01 -21.39
C PRO A 423 -33.29 7.74 -20.33
N SER A 424 -33.91 6.56 -20.36
CA SER A 424 -34.90 6.18 -19.34
C SER A 424 -34.25 5.97 -17.99
N PHE A 425 -33.12 5.26 -17.93
CA PHE A 425 -32.40 5.05 -16.66
C PHE A 425 -31.92 6.36 -16.06
N TRP A 426 -31.35 7.23 -16.90
CA TRP A 426 -30.92 8.56 -16.45
C TRP A 426 -32.08 9.44 -15.97
N ARG A 427 -33.21 9.46 -16.69
CA ARG A 427 -34.40 10.21 -16.25
C ARG A 427 -34.91 9.70 -14.91
N LEU A 428 -35.07 8.38 -14.75
CA LEU A 428 -35.59 7.77 -13.53
C LEU A 428 -34.66 7.98 -12.33
N SER A 429 -33.34 7.87 -12.52
CA SER A 429 -32.38 8.17 -11.46
C SER A 429 -32.37 9.65 -11.08
N ASN A 430 -32.60 10.54 -12.05
CA ASN A 430 -32.76 11.97 -11.81
C ASN A 430 -34.08 12.30 -11.08
N GLU A 431 -35.19 11.64 -11.42
CA GLU A 431 -36.47 11.79 -10.70
C GLU A 431 -36.38 11.26 -9.27
N TRP A 432 -35.78 10.09 -9.08
CA TRP A 432 -35.51 9.54 -7.75
C TRP A 432 -34.68 10.51 -6.92
N THR A 433 -33.62 11.06 -7.51
CA THR A 433 -32.80 12.10 -6.87
C THR A 433 -33.68 13.25 -6.37
N GLN A 434 -34.60 13.75 -7.20
CA GLN A 434 -35.50 14.83 -6.82
C GLN A 434 -36.43 14.43 -5.67
N ARG A 435 -36.94 13.19 -5.66
CA ARG A 435 -37.75 12.66 -4.55
C ARG A 435 -36.97 12.50 -3.25
N VAL A 436 -35.76 11.98 -3.30
CA VAL A 436 -34.91 11.83 -2.11
C VAL A 436 -34.60 13.19 -1.50
N ARG A 437 -34.35 14.22 -2.33
CA ARG A 437 -34.20 15.62 -1.87
C ARG A 437 -35.46 16.10 -1.11
N GLN A 438 -36.66 15.73 -1.56
CA GLN A 438 -37.92 16.13 -0.91
C GLN A 438 -38.23 15.33 0.38
N ASN A 439 -37.83 14.06 0.46
CA ASN A 439 -38.13 13.19 1.60
C ASN A 439 -37.14 13.33 2.76
N ALA A 440 -35.86 13.56 2.48
CA ALA A 440 -34.84 13.66 3.53
C ALA A 440 -35.04 14.92 4.42
N THR A 441 -35.86 15.88 3.97
CA THR A 441 -36.36 17.05 4.72
C THR A 441 -37.09 16.70 6.03
N ALA A 442 -37.53 15.45 6.22
CA ALA A 442 -38.47 15.12 7.29
C ALA A 442 -37.86 14.48 8.56
N VAL A 443 -36.63 13.94 8.58
CA VAL A 443 -36.21 13.00 9.66
C VAL A 443 -34.89 13.33 10.37
N ILE A 444 -33.91 13.97 9.71
CA ILE A 444 -32.59 14.25 10.31
C ILE A 444 -32.28 15.74 10.13
N LYS A 445 -32.01 16.48 11.21
CA LYS A 445 -31.76 17.93 11.14
C LYS A 445 -30.27 18.27 11.10
N GLU A 446 -29.45 17.63 11.94
CA GLU A 446 -28.02 17.90 12.09
C GLU A 446 -27.24 16.64 12.52
N TRP A 447 -25.93 16.63 12.27
CA TRP A 447 -25.01 15.57 12.71
C TRP A 447 -23.64 16.11 13.11
N LYS A 448 -22.83 15.26 13.75
CA LYS A 448 -21.51 15.63 14.22
C LYS A 448 -20.50 15.67 13.06
N GLY A 449 -20.07 16.87 12.68
CA GLY A 449 -18.98 17.08 11.73
C GLY A 449 -17.59 16.78 12.31
N THR A 450 -16.55 17.11 11.54
CA THR A 450 -15.14 16.88 11.88
C THR A 450 -14.62 17.73 13.04
N GLY A 451 -15.31 18.84 13.35
CA GLY A 451 -14.89 19.81 14.37
C GLY A 451 -13.70 20.69 13.94
N ILE A 452 -13.34 20.67 12.65
CA ILE A 452 -12.26 21.49 12.08
C ILE A 452 -12.82 22.89 11.77
N ASN A 453 -12.13 23.93 12.25
CA ASN A 453 -12.44 25.31 11.88
C ASN A 453 -11.92 25.61 10.46
N TRP A 454 -12.75 25.33 9.45
CA TRP A 454 -12.38 25.53 8.05
C TRP A 454 -12.21 26.99 7.66
N GLU A 455 -12.97 27.92 8.24
CA GLU A 455 -12.79 29.36 7.98
C GLU A 455 -11.36 29.81 8.32
N ALA A 456 -10.81 29.34 9.44
CA ALA A 456 -9.42 29.66 9.81
C ALA A 456 -8.35 29.03 8.88
N ILE A 457 -8.68 27.96 8.15
CA ILE A 457 -7.73 27.20 7.31
C ILE A 457 -7.86 27.60 5.83
N ASP A 458 -9.09 27.67 5.33
CA ASP A 458 -9.46 27.98 3.95
C ASP A 458 -10.93 28.46 3.92
N ASN A 459 -11.13 29.78 3.84
CA ASN A 459 -12.44 30.42 3.75
C ASN A 459 -13.32 29.94 2.58
N GLY A 460 -12.77 29.21 1.62
CA GLY A 460 -13.51 28.59 0.52
C GLY A 460 -13.94 27.16 0.81
N VAL A 461 -13.94 26.70 2.06
CA VAL A 461 -14.35 25.34 2.44
C VAL A 461 -15.37 25.42 3.58
N THR A 462 -16.51 24.77 3.38
CA THR A 462 -17.58 24.70 4.38
C THR A 462 -18.01 23.25 4.53
N GLU A 463 -17.96 22.73 5.75
CA GLU A 463 -18.45 21.39 6.06
C GLU A 463 -19.98 21.41 6.17
N LEU A 464 -20.64 20.48 5.47
CA LEU A 464 -22.10 20.41 5.44
C LEU A 464 -22.56 19.47 6.56
N VAL A 465 -22.92 20.03 7.70
CA VAL A 465 -23.26 19.29 8.95
C VAL A 465 -24.75 19.27 9.27
N THR A 466 -25.55 20.01 8.52
CA THR A 466 -27.00 20.02 8.64
C THR A 466 -27.65 19.48 7.37
N PHE A 467 -28.85 18.94 7.54
CA PHE A 467 -29.65 18.52 6.40
C PHE A 467 -30.03 19.68 5.49
N GLU A 468 -30.32 20.83 6.08
CA GLU A 468 -30.62 22.06 5.36
C GLU A 468 -29.44 22.49 4.47
N ASP A 469 -28.21 22.45 4.98
CA ASP A 469 -27.01 22.78 4.20
C ASP A 469 -26.79 21.80 3.03
N LEU A 470 -27.02 20.50 3.23
CA LEU A 470 -26.97 19.52 2.15
C LEU A 470 -28.03 19.78 1.08
N CYS A 471 -29.23 20.20 1.49
CA CYS A 471 -30.32 20.57 0.58
C CYS A 471 -29.97 21.82 -0.22
N ASN A 472 -29.47 22.86 0.46
CA ASN A 472 -29.06 24.11 -0.18
C ASN A 472 -27.93 23.85 -1.17
N GLU A 473 -26.90 23.09 -0.78
CA GLU A 473 -25.83 22.68 -1.69
C GLU A 473 -26.39 21.89 -2.88
N GLY A 474 -27.26 20.90 -2.64
CA GLY A 474 -27.86 20.10 -3.71
C GLY A 474 -28.78 20.87 -4.65
N GLN A 475 -29.43 21.93 -4.16
CA GLN A 475 -30.24 22.86 -4.94
C GLN A 475 -29.36 23.77 -5.79
N GLU A 476 -28.40 24.45 -5.16
CA GLU A 476 -27.53 25.41 -5.85
C GLU A 476 -26.58 24.75 -6.83
N MET A 477 -26.12 23.53 -6.53
CA MET A 477 -25.22 22.78 -7.38
C MET A 477 -25.95 21.79 -8.31
N GLU A 478 -27.28 21.72 -8.22
CA GLU A 478 -28.15 20.85 -9.01
C GLU A 478 -27.74 19.36 -9.01
N HIS A 479 -27.20 18.85 -7.91
CA HIS A 479 -26.82 17.44 -7.77
C HIS A 479 -27.20 16.82 -6.42
N CYS A 480 -27.04 15.49 -6.33
CA CYS A 480 -27.76 14.63 -5.39
C CYS A 480 -27.16 14.55 -3.98
N ILE A 481 -26.45 15.56 -3.49
CA ILE A 481 -25.67 15.41 -2.23
C ILE A 481 -26.57 15.17 -1.00
N ALA A 482 -27.80 15.66 -1.02
CA ALA A 482 -28.77 15.45 0.06
C ALA A 482 -29.18 13.98 0.28
N SER A 483 -29.04 13.08 -0.72
CA SER A 483 -29.35 11.66 -0.52
C SER A 483 -28.37 10.95 0.44
N TYR A 484 -27.19 11.54 0.63
CA TYR A 484 -26.17 11.02 1.55
C TYR A 484 -26.41 11.43 3.01
N ALA A 485 -27.50 12.15 3.32
CA ALA A 485 -27.79 12.63 4.68
C ALA A 485 -27.74 11.54 5.76
N HIS A 486 -28.26 10.34 5.47
CA HIS A 486 -28.21 9.23 6.41
C HIS A 486 -26.78 8.72 6.66
N LEU A 487 -25.92 8.71 5.65
CA LEU A 487 -24.51 8.34 5.75
C LEU A 487 -23.68 9.44 6.44
N CYS A 488 -24.04 10.71 6.21
CA CYS A 488 -23.46 11.82 6.95
C CYS A 488 -23.83 11.74 8.43
N ALA A 489 -25.08 11.42 8.74
CA ALA A 489 -25.57 11.27 10.10
C ALA A 489 -24.94 10.10 10.86
N SER A 490 -24.64 9.00 10.18
CA SER A 490 -23.90 7.86 10.76
C SER A 490 -22.39 8.11 10.89
N GLY A 491 -21.87 9.20 10.30
CA GLY A 491 -20.44 9.48 10.23
C GLY A 491 -19.68 8.54 9.27
N GLU A 492 -20.39 7.92 8.33
CA GLU A 492 -19.82 7.10 7.26
C GLU A 492 -19.48 7.95 6.02
N TYR A 493 -20.01 9.17 5.94
CA TYR A 493 -19.77 10.10 4.86
C TYR A 493 -19.54 11.52 5.38
N LEU A 494 -18.67 12.28 4.71
CA LEU A 494 -18.52 13.72 4.93
C LEU A 494 -18.76 14.46 3.62
N ALA A 495 -19.48 15.57 3.70
CA ALA A 495 -19.77 16.42 2.56
C ALA A 495 -19.28 17.85 2.82
N PHE A 496 -18.70 18.49 1.81
CA PHE A 496 -18.21 19.86 1.89
C PHE A 496 -18.64 20.66 0.66
N SER A 497 -19.03 21.91 0.89
CA SER A 497 -19.03 22.93 -0.16
C SER A 497 -17.61 23.48 -0.31
N VAL A 498 -17.12 23.55 -1.55
CA VAL A 498 -15.76 24.00 -1.86
C VAL A 498 -15.82 25.04 -2.96
N SER A 499 -15.40 26.26 -2.62
CA SER A 499 -15.29 27.40 -3.53
C SER A 499 -13.83 27.77 -3.76
N MET A 500 -13.47 28.10 -4.99
CA MET A 500 -12.13 28.55 -5.36
C MET A 500 -12.19 29.42 -6.63
N GLU A 501 -11.72 30.67 -6.52
CA GLU A 501 -11.74 31.64 -7.62
C GLU A 501 -13.15 31.72 -8.25
N ASN A 502 -13.32 31.22 -9.48
CA ASN A 502 -14.57 31.25 -10.25
C ASN A 502 -15.25 29.86 -10.35
N GLU A 503 -14.86 28.92 -9.49
CA GLU A 503 -15.37 27.55 -9.51
C GLU A 503 -15.88 27.14 -8.14
N ARG A 504 -17.04 26.47 -8.13
CA ARG A 504 -17.62 25.85 -6.95
C ARG A 504 -17.84 24.37 -7.20
N ALA A 505 -17.68 23.58 -6.15
CA ALA A 505 -17.80 22.15 -6.18
C ALA A 505 -18.24 21.59 -4.83
N THR A 506 -18.91 20.45 -4.85
CA THR A 506 -19.20 19.67 -3.66
C THR A 506 -18.23 18.50 -3.58
N LEU A 507 -17.57 18.35 -2.44
CA LEU A 507 -16.66 17.25 -2.13
C LEU A 507 -17.37 16.26 -1.22
N GLY A 508 -17.32 14.99 -1.58
CA GLY A 508 -17.80 13.88 -0.77
C GLY A 508 -16.66 12.93 -0.41
N LEU A 509 -16.62 12.50 0.85
CA LEU A 509 -15.58 11.61 1.40
C LEU A 509 -16.24 10.46 2.15
N SER A 510 -15.90 9.22 1.80
CA SER A 510 -16.43 8.01 2.44
C SER A 510 -15.48 7.48 3.51
N ARG A 511 -15.98 7.01 4.63
CA ARG A 511 -15.18 6.42 5.69
C ARG A 511 -14.65 5.04 5.25
N ALA A 512 -13.37 4.76 5.52
CA ALA A 512 -12.81 3.44 5.29
C ALA A 512 -13.37 2.43 6.29
N GLU A 513 -13.76 1.25 5.81
CA GLU A 513 -14.32 0.17 6.61
C GLU A 513 -13.41 -0.17 7.81
N HIS A 514 -13.98 -0.20 9.02
CA HIS A 514 -13.28 -0.48 10.29
C HIS A 514 -12.15 0.49 10.67
N ASN A 515 -12.06 1.65 10.04
CA ASN A 515 -11.01 2.64 10.29
C ASN A 515 -11.59 4.03 10.57
N VAL A 516 -10.77 4.94 11.12
CA VAL A 516 -11.20 6.34 11.38
C VAL A 516 -10.73 7.29 10.28
N ILE A 517 -10.13 6.74 9.21
CA ILE A 517 -9.71 7.51 8.05
C ILE A 517 -10.82 7.58 7.01
N TYR A 518 -10.88 8.70 6.30
CA TYR A 518 -11.74 8.90 5.16
C TYR A 518 -10.98 8.68 3.85
N LEU A 519 -11.72 8.35 2.81
CA LEU A 519 -11.26 8.15 1.44
C LEU A 519 -11.94 9.18 0.55
N PHE A 520 -11.24 9.57 -0.51
CA PHE A 520 -11.81 10.46 -1.52
C PHE A 520 -12.89 9.71 -2.27
N ASP A 521 -14.15 10.10 -2.11
CA ASP A 521 -15.27 9.46 -2.81
C ASP A 521 -15.53 10.18 -4.13
N GLN A 522 -15.89 11.47 -4.06
CA GLN A 522 -16.21 12.24 -5.25
C GLN A 522 -16.03 13.74 -5.08
N MET A 523 -15.88 14.45 -6.20
CA MET A 523 -15.95 15.91 -6.26
C MET A 523 -16.68 16.34 -7.52
N ARG A 524 -17.74 17.14 -7.35
CA ARG A 524 -18.73 17.45 -8.40
C ARG A 524 -18.96 18.95 -8.50
N GLY A 525 -19.06 19.46 -9.72
CA GLY A 525 -19.53 20.81 -10.02
C GLY A 525 -21.03 20.82 -10.32
N PHE A 526 -21.52 21.98 -10.74
CA PHE A 526 -22.91 22.21 -11.11
C PHE A 526 -23.46 21.12 -12.06
N HIS A 527 -24.64 20.57 -11.79
CA HIS A 527 -25.26 19.43 -12.51
C HIS A 527 -24.40 18.15 -12.62
N ASN A 528 -23.66 17.80 -11.56
CA ASN A 528 -22.71 16.67 -11.57
C ASN A 528 -21.60 16.78 -12.62
N GLN A 529 -21.37 17.97 -13.18
CA GLN A 529 -20.27 18.20 -14.10
C GLN A 529 -18.94 17.97 -13.38
N ALA A 530 -17.92 17.58 -14.13
CA ALA A 530 -16.60 17.46 -13.55
C ALA A 530 -15.91 18.81 -13.38
N VAL A 531 -15.16 18.88 -12.28
CA VAL A 531 -14.47 20.07 -11.81
C VAL A 531 -13.07 20.17 -12.41
N SER A 532 -12.45 21.35 -12.33
CA SER A 532 -11.09 21.57 -12.79
C SER A 532 -10.09 20.76 -11.98
N ARG A 533 -8.92 20.53 -12.58
CA ARG A 533 -7.81 19.85 -11.89
C ARG A 533 -7.33 20.61 -10.65
N LYS A 534 -7.41 21.95 -10.65
CA LYS A 534 -7.07 22.77 -9.47
C LYS A 534 -8.04 22.45 -8.34
N MET A 535 -9.33 22.38 -8.63
CA MET A 535 -10.38 22.05 -7.67
C MET A 535 -10.23 20.62 -7.12
N LEU A 536 -9.95 19.61 -7.98
CA LEU A 536 -9.63 18.24 -7.52
C LEU A 536 -8.42 18.20 -6.58
N ASN A 537 -7.38 18.99 -6.85
CA ASN A 537 -6.21 19.06 -5.98
C ASN A 537 -6.56 19.71 -4.63
N LYS A 538 -7.42 20.74 -4.61
CA LYS A 538 -7.96 21.33 -3.39
C LYS A 538 -8.73 20.29 -2.57
N GLY A 539 -9.63 19.53 -3.19
CA GLY A 539 -10.34 18.42 -2.52
C GLY A 539 -9.40 17.36 -1.91
N LYS A 540 -8.33 16.98 -2.62
CA LYS A 540 -7.31 16.06 -2.08
C LYS A 540 -6.52 16.66 -0.92
N HIS A 541 -6.32 17.97 -0.90
CA HIS A 541 -5.68 18.67 0.22
C HIS A 541 -6.57 18.65 1.46
N ILE A 542 -7.87 18.96 1.29
CA ILE A 542 -8.89 18.90 2.35
C ILE A 542 -8.90 17.50 2.99
N LEU A 543 -8.98 16.44 2.19
CA LEU A 543 -8.93 15.06 2.69
C LEU A 543 -7.66 14.76 3.51
N LYS A 544 -6.49 15.20 3.03
CA LYS A 544 -5.23 15.01 3.77
C LYS A 544 -5.23 15.73 5.11
N THR A 545 -5.77 16.95 5.16
CA THR A 545 -5.92 17.71 6.40
C THR A 545 -6.81 16.97 7.40
N ILE A 546 -8.00 16.52 6.96
CA ILE A 546 -8.94 15.75 7.78
C ILE A 546 -8.26 14.51 8.36
N ASN A 547 -7.68 13.66 7.51
CA ASN A 547 -7.04 12.43 7.95
C ASN A 547 -5.84 12.71 8.88
N SER A 548 -5.10 13.80 8.68
CA SER A 548 -3.97 14.16 9.55
C SER A 548 -4.43 14.56 10.96
N ILE A 549 -5.54 15.29 11.06
CA ILE A 549 -6.09 15.77 12.34
C ILE A 549 -6.76 14.61 13.10
N LEU A 550 -7.61 13.82 12.43
CA LEU A 550 -8.30 12.68 13.04
C LEU A 550 -7.31 11.60 13.52
N THR A 551 -6.23 11.35 12.78
CA THR A 551 -5.20 10.39 13.23
C THR A 551 -4.47 10.87 14.48
N LYS A 552 -4.20 12.18 14.60
CA LYS A 552 -3.58 12.75 15.81
C LYS A 552 -4.48 12.66 17.04
N ASN A 553 -5.78 12.88 16.87
CA ASN A 553 -6.74 12.85 17.98
C ASN A 553 -7.04 11.43 18.50
N ASN A 554 -6.82 10.38 17.71
CA ASN A 554 -6.93 8.98 18.14
C ASN A 554 -5.62 8.39 18.69
N SER A 555 -4.55 9.20 18.78
CA SER A 555 -3.24 8.77 19.30
C SER A 555 -3.05 9.08 20.80
N PHE A 556 -4.14 9.35 21.52
CA PHE A 556 -4.15 9.64 22.97
C PHE A 556 -4.88 8.58 23.76
#